data_AF-A0A1J3FL01-F1
#
_entry.id   AF-A0A1J3FL01-F1
#
_cell.length_a   1.000
_cell.length_b   1.000
_cell.length_c   1.000
_cell.angle_alpha   90.00
_cell.angle_beta   90.00
_cell.angle_gamma   90.00
#
_symmetry.space_group_name_H-M   'P 1'
#
loop_
_entity.id
_entity.type
_entity.pdbx_description
1 polymer ?
#
loop_
_entity_poly.entity_id
_entity_poly.type
_entity_poly.pdbx_seq_one_letter_code
_entity_poly.pdbx_strand_id
1 'polypeptide(L)'
;ASLHRRIAQLKESNCQTAIEDIMYMLILYKFSEIRVPLVPKLTSCIYNGKLEIWPSKDWELESIYSCDVLELIKEHSNAVISLRVNSALTDNLETTEIGKHQLSKVYTASILYGYFLKSASLRHQLECSLAEHHGSITKQLRHYISGFDPKILQRCAKPRSREAKNLIEKQSLALFGPKENEENVVTSISSLKRLLLEAVAFGTFLWDTEEYVDGAFKLMENENAEEEENSSV
;
A
#
# COMPACT_ATOMS: atom_id res chain seq x y z
N ALA A 1 -7.88 -23.44 35.73
CA ALA A 1 -6.95 -22.48 35.06
C ALA A 1 -7.14 -22.41 33.53
N SER A 2 -7.43 -23.51 32.82
CA SER A 2 -7.50 -23.52 31.34
C SER A 2 -8.61 -22.66 30.71
N LEU A 3 -9.83 -22.65 31.28
CA LEU A 3 -10.96 -21.88 30.72
C LEU A 3 -10.74 -20.37 30.75
N HIS A 4 -10.30 -19.81 31.89
CA HIS A 4 -10.04 -18.38 32.03
C HIS A 4 -8.96 -17.89 31.06
N ARG A 5 -7.91 -18.70 30.83
CA ARG A 5 -6.87 -18.42 29.82
C ARG A 5 -7.46 -18.38 28.41
N ARG A 6 -8.28 -19.36 28.03
CA ARG A 6 -8.93 -19.40 26.70
C ARG A 6 -9.89 -18.23 26.49
N ILE A 7 -10.65 -17.85 27.52
CA ILE A 7 -11.53 -16.67 27.46
C ILE A 7 -10.72 -15.39 27.26
N ALA A 8 -9.59 -15.22 27.96
CA ALA A 8 -8.73 -14.06 27.79
C ALA A 8 -8.15 -13.99 26.36
N GLN A 9 -7.66 -15.11 25.83
CA GLN A 9 -7.14 -15.20 24.45
C GLN A 9 -8.20 -14.85 23.40
N LEU A 10 -9.43 -15.35 23.56
CA LEU A 10 -10.54 -15.01 22.65
C LEU A 10 -10.89 -13.52 22.73
N LYS A 11 -10.90 -12.94 23.94
CA LYS A 11 -11.14 -11.49 24.11
C LYS A 11 -10.06 -10.65 23.46
N GLU A 12 -8.80 -11.05 23.59
CA GLU A 12 -7.68 -10.37 22.97
C GLU A 12 -7.76 -10.45 21.43
N SER A 13 -8.05 -11.63 20.88
CA SER A 13 -8.27 -11.80 19.45
C SER A 13 -9.42 -10.92 18.92
N ASN A 14 -10.55 -10.88 19.62
CA ASN A 14 -11.68 -10.04 19.24
C ASN A 14 -11.33 -8.55 19.31
N CYS A 15 -10.55 -8.14 20.31
CA CYS A 15 -10.04 -6.77 20.43
C CYS A 15 -9.17 -6.40 19.23
N GLN A 16 -8.24 -7.28 18.84
CA GLN A 16 -7.39 -7.04 17.67
C GLN A 16 -8.19 -6.94 16.36
N THR A 17 -9.21 -7.80 16.17
CA THR A 17 -10.12 -7.65 15.02
C THR A 17 -10.85 -6.30 15.03
N ALA A 18 -11.31 -5.84 16.20
CA ALA A 18 -11.96 -4.54 16.31
C ALA A 18 -11.00 -3.37 15.98
N ILE A 19 -9.72 -3.48 16.36
CA ILE A 19 -8.69 -2.50 16.02
C ILE A 19 -8.45 -2.47 14.51
N GLU A 20 -8.32 -3.64 13.88
CA GLU A 20 -8.21 -3.75 12.41
C GLU A 20 -9.40 -3.09 11.70
N ASP A 21 -10.62 -3.32 12.19
CA ASP A 21 -11.83 -2.70 11.63
C ASP A 21 -11.80 -1.17 11.80
N ILE A 22 -11.38 -0.66 12.97
CA ILE A 22 -11.20 0.78 13.20
C ILE A 22 -10.17 1.37 12.23
N MET A 23 -9.01 0.72 12.08
CA MET A 23 -7.97 1.16 11.15
C MET A 23 -8.51 1.20 9.71
N TYR A 24 -9.22 0.16 9.28
CA TYR A 24 -9.79 0.12 7.94
C TYR A 24 -10.84 1.22 7.74
N MET A 25 -11.68 1.50 8.74
CA MET A 25 -12.65 2.59 8.71
C MET A 25 -11.98 3.98 8.64
N LEU A 26 -10.87 4.19 9.33
CA LEU A 26 -10.08 5.42 9.25
C LEU A 26 -9.51 5.63 7.84
N ILE A 27 -9.01 4.56 7.21
CA ILE A 27 -8.54 4.62 5.82
C ILE A 27 -9.69 4.94 4.86
N LEU A 28 -10.85 4.28 5.02
CA LEU A 28 -12.06 4.58 4.23
C LEU A 28 -12.50 6.03 4.40
N TYR A 29 -12.44 6.55 5.63
CA TYR A 29 -12.73 7.94 5.93
C TYR A 29 -11.76 8.87 5.17
N LYS A 30 -10.45 8.57 5.13
CA LYS A 30 -9.48 9.35 4.34
C LYS A 30 -9.78 9.35 2.84
N PHE A 31 -10.15 8.21 2.27
CA PHE A 31 -10.61 8.12 0.89
C PHE A 31 -11.89 8.95 0.64
N SER A 32 -12.80 8.98 1.62
CA SER A 32 -14.00 9.81 1.58
C SER A 32 -13.67 11.31 1.63
N GLU A 33 -12.71 11.75 2.46
CA GLU A 33 -12.27 13.15 2.55
C GLU A 33 -11.76 13.67 1.19
N ILE A 34 -11.02 12.85 0.45
CA ILE A 34 -10.52 13.19 -0.89
C ILE A 34 -11.52 12.92 -2.02
N ARG A 35 -12.73 12.44 -1.69
CA ARG A 35 -13.82 12.13 -2.64
C ARG A 35 -13.44 11.09 -3.71
N VAL A 36 -12.67 10.09 -3.28
CA VAL A 36 -12.27 8.94 -4.12
C VAL A 36 -12.79 7.66 -3.47
N PRO A 37 -13.79 6.98 -4.05
CA PRO A 37 -14.21 5.67 -3.54
C PRO A 37 -13.12 4.64 -3.81
N LEU A 38 -12.90 3.69 -2.90
CA LEU A 38 -12.06 2.53 -3.18
C LEU A 38 -12.61 1.72 -4.35
N VAL A 39 -11.74 1.14 -5.16
CA VAL A 39 -12.15 0.26 -6.25
C VAL A 39 -12.88 -0.95 -5.65
N PRO A 40 -14.12 -1.26 -6.08
CA PRO A 40 -14.82 -2.44 -5.62
C PRO A 40 -14.16 -3.71 -6.17
N LYS A 41 -14.66 -4.89 -5.79
CA LYS A 41 -14.17 -6.18 -6.32
C LYS A 41 -13.99 -6.11 -7.84
N LEU A 42 -12.85 -6.56 -8.37
CA LEU A 42 -12.53 -6.35 -9.78
C LEU A 42 -13.57 -6.92 -10.74
N THR A 43 -14.25 -8.00 -10.38
CA THR A 43 -15.34 -8.60 -11.16
C THR A 43 -16.50 -7.64 -11.38
N SER A 44 -16.75 -6.70 -10.45
CA SER A 44 -17.75 -5.64 -10.58
C SER A 44 -17.33 -4.50 -11.52
N CYS A 45 -16.05 -4.46 -11.92
CA CYS A 45 -15.49 -3.46 -12.82
C CYS A 45 -15.21 -4.01 -14.23
N ILE A 46 -15.57 -5.27 -14.50
CA ILE A 46 -15.40 -5.88 -15.83
C ILE A 46 -16.63 -5.60 -16.67
N TYR A 47 -16.45 -4.87 -17.77
CA TYR A 47 -17.48 -4.56 -18.76
C TYR A 47 -17.03 -5.10 -20.11
N ASN A 48 -17.88 -5.91 -20.77
CA ASN A 48 -17.55 -6.53 -22.06
C ASN A 48 -16.20 -7.28 -22.06
N GLY A 49 -15.86 -7.96 -20.96
CA GLY A 49 -14.59 -8.70 -20.83
C GLY A 49 -13.36 -7.82 -20.56
N LYS A 50 -13.53 -6.51 -20.40
CA LYS A 50 -12.47 -5.56 -20.11
C LYS A 50 -12.65 -4.90 -18.74
N LEU A 51 -11.60 -4.88 -17.94
CA LEU A 51 -11.55 -4.13 -16.69
C LEU A 51 -11.48 -2.63 -17.00
N GLU A 52 -12.48 -1.91 -16.54
CA GLU A 52 -12.64 -0.47 -16.73
C GLU A 52 -13.01 0.17 -15.38
N ILE A 53 -12.09 0.95 -14.81
CA ILE A 53 -12.28 1.61 -13.51
C ILE A 53 -12.56 3.09 -13.75
N TRP A 54 -13.81 3.48 -13.50
CA TRP A 54 -14.30 4.84 -13.71
C TRP A 54 -14.94 5.42 -12.43
N PRO A 55 -14.81 6.74 -12.18
CA PRO A 55 -13.91 7.69 -12.84
C PRO A 55 -12.43 7.51 -12.44
N SER A 56 -11.50 8.07 -13.22
CA SER A 56 -10.05 7.90 -13.03
C SER A 56 -9.49 8.57 -11.77
N LYS A 57 -10.10 9.66 -11.29
CA LYS A 57 -9.73 10.29 -10.00
C LYS A 57 -8.22 10.59 -9.83
N ASP A 58 -7.50 10.69 -10.94
CA ASP A 58 -6.04 10.88 -10.96
C ASP A 58 -5.66 12.15 -10.19
N TRP A 59 -6.39 13.24 -10.41
CA TRP A 59 -6.12 14.52 -9.75
C TRP A 59 -6.31 14.43 -8.24
N GLU A 60 -7.44 13.90 -7.77
CA GLU A 60 -7.71 13.78 -6.34
C GLU A 60 -6.67 12.89 -5.64
N LEU A 61 -6.30 11.77 -6.27
CA LEU A 61 -5.26 10.86 -5.75
C LEU A 61 -3.86 11.46 -5.80
N GLU A 62 -3.52 12.27 -6.82
CA GLU A 62 -2.23 12.95 -6.91
C GLU A 62 -2.15 14.14 -5.93
N SER A 63 -3.27 14.82 -5.64
CA SER A 63 -3.29 16.06 -4.84
C SER A 63 -2.89 15.89 -3.36
N ILE A 64 -2.86 14.66 -2.84
CA ILE A 64 -2.46 14.39 -1.44
C ILE A 64 -0.94 14.39 -1.24
N TYR A 65 -0.16 14.50 -2.31
CA TYR A 65 1.31 14.38 -2.29
C TYR A 65 2.00 15.69 -2.67
N SER A 66 3.19 15.90 -2.12
CA SER A 66 4.09 16.98 -2.57
C SER A 66 4.67 16.68 -3.96
N CYS A 67 5.19 17.70 -4.64
CA CYS A 67 5.78 17.56 -5.96
C CYS A 67 6.88 16.48 -6.00
N ASP A 68 7.82 16.51 -5.05
CA ASP A 68 8.94 15.55 -4.97
C ASP A 68 8.45 14.10 -4.83
N VAL A 69 7.37 13.88 -4.07
CA VAL A 69 6.77 12.56 -3.89
C VAL A 69 6.03 12.13 -5.16
N LEU A 70 5.31 13.06 -5.81
CA LEU A 70 4.59 12.78 -7.06
C LEU A 70 5.50 12.31 -8.19
N GLU A 71 6.71 12.86 -8.32
CA GLU A 71 7.67 12.40 -9.31
C GLU A 71 8.01 10.91 -9.12
N LEU A 72 8.29 10.51 -7.87
CA LEU A 72 8.60 9.13 -7.52
C LEU A 72 7.40 8.19 -7.78
N ILE A 73 6.18 8.64 -7.47
CA ILE A 73 4.95 7.88 -7.75
C ILE A 73 4.74 7.70 -9.25
N LYS A 74 4.99 8.74 -10.06
CA LYS A 74 4.87 8.67 -11.53
C LYS A 74 5.91 7.73 -12.12
N GLU A 75 7.14 7.75 -11.64
CA GLU A 75 8.18 6.80 -12.03
C GLU A 75 7.82 5.35 -11.70
N HIS A 76 7.36 5.09 -10.46
CA HIS A 76 6.87 3.76 -10.06
C HIS A 76 5.72 3.28 -10.95
N SER A 77 4.72 4.14 -11.16
CA SER A 77 3.56 3.82 -11.99
C SER A 77 3.98 3.49 -13.43
N ASN A 78 4.83 4.32 -14.02
CA ASN A 78 5.34 4.11 -15.38
C ASN A 78 6.20 2.84 -15.47
N ALA A 79 7.09 2.59 -14.51
CA ALA A 79 7.93 1.38 -14.50
C ALA A 79 7.07 0.12 -14.43
N VAL A 80 6.04 0.12 -13.58
CA VAL A 80 5.09 -0.99 -13.44
C VAL A 80 4.29 -1.19 -14.73
N ILE A 81 3.78 -0.11 -15.34
CA ILE A 81 2.99 -0.17 -16.59
C ILE A 81 3.88 -0.65 -17.75
N SER A 82 5.06 -0.06 -17.95
CA SER A 82 5.99 -0.41 -19.03
C SER A 82 6.45 -1.87 -18.95
N LEU A 83 6.72 -2.40 -17.75
CA LEU A 83 7.07 -3.81 -17.57
C LEU A 83 5.93 -4.74 -18.04
N ARG A 84 4.67 -4.30 -17.99
CA ARG A 84 3.50 -5.07 -18.46
C ARG A 84 3.26 -4.94 -19.94
N VAL A 85 3.42 -3.73 -20.50
CA VAL A 85 3.30 -3.51 -21.94
C VAL A 85 4.36 -4.32 -22.69
N ASN A 86 5.60 -4.38 -22.20
CA ASN A 86 6.68 -5.14 -22.85
C ASN A 86 6.49 -6.66 -22.81
N SER A 87 5.68 -7.19 -21.87
CA SER A 87 5.31 -8.61 -21.86
C SER A 87 4.17 -8.96 -22.82
N ALA A 88 3.40 -7.97 -23.26
CA ALA A 88 2.25 -8.11 -24.14
C ALA A 88 2.58 -7.50 -25.52
N LEU A 89 3.37 -8.20 -26.33
CA LEU A 89 3.60 -7.85 -27.74
C LEU A 89 2.31 -8.07 -28.54
N THR A 90 1.40 -7.10 -28.51
CA THR A 90 0.20 -7.06 -29.36
C THR A 90 -0.15 -5.61 -29.72
N ASP A 91 -0.31 -5.35 -31.01
CA ASP A 91 -0.33 -4.06 -31.71
C ASP A 91 -1.50 -3.10 -31.43
N ASN A 92 -2.09 -3.07 -30.22
CA ASN A 92 -3.15 -2.11 -29.88
C ASN A 92 -2.82 -1.37 -28.57
N LEU A 93 -2.28 -0.15 -28.70
CA LEU A 93 -1.70 0.70 -27.64
C LEU A 93 -2.63 1.01 -26.44
N GLU A 94 -3.93 0.71 -26.53
CA GLU A 94 -4.94 1.09 -25.53
C GLU A 94 -5.27 0.00 -24.50
N THR A 95 -4.91 -1.25 -24.76
CA THR A 95 -5.32 -2.38 -23.92
C THR A 95 -4.17 -3.35 -23.65
N THR A 96 -4.01 -3.76 -22.40
CA THR A 96 -3.04 -4.79 -22.00
C THR A 96 -3.74 -5.95 -21.32
N GLU A 97 -3.24 -7.16 -21.55
CA GLU A 97 -3.69 -8.36 -20.85
C GLU A 97 -2.76 -8.60 -19.64
N ILE A 98 -3.35 -8.77 -18.46
CA ILE A 98 -2.60 -9.03 -17.23
C ILE A 98 -3.26 -10.14 -16.42
N GLY A 99 -2.47 -11.11 -15.97
CA GLY A 99 -2.93 -12.12 -15.02
C GLY A 99 -3.37 -11.48 -13.71
N LYS A 100 -4.55 -11.85 -13.21
CA LYS A 100 -5.13 -11.29 -11.98
C LYS A 100 -4.21 -11.42 -10.76
N HIS A 101 -3.52 -12.55 -10.64
CA HIS A 101 -2.50 -12.77 -9.60
C HIS A 101 -1.33 -11.78 -9.71
N GLN A 102 -0.88 -11.51 -10.93
CA GLN A 102 0.19 -10.56 -11.16
C GLN A 102 -0.25 -9.12 -10.86
N LEU A 103 -1.49 -8.78 -11.20
CA LEU A 103 -2.09 -7.49 -10.84
C LEU A 103 -2.21 -7.35 -9.32
N SER A 104 -2.59 -8.41 -8.60
CA SER A 104 -2.62 -8.45 -7.13
C SER A 104 -1.24 -8.21 -6.51
N LYS A 105 -0.20 -8.87 -7.01
CA LYS A 105 1.19 -8.64 -6.56
C LYS A 105 1.62 -7.19 -6.76
N VAL A 106 1.32 -6.63 -7.93
CA VAL A 106 1.65 -5.24 -8.27
C VAL A 106 0.88 -4.26 -7.37
N TYR A 107 -0.39 -4.53 -7.10
CA TYR A 107 -1.21 -3.71 -6.20
C TYR A 107 -0.64 -3.72 -4.79
N THR A 108 -0.37 -4.90 -4.22
CA THR A 108 0.24 -5.03 -2.89
C THR A 108 1.62 -4.36 -2.82
N ALA A 109 2.46 -4.54 -3.84
CA ALA A 109 3.75 -3.86 -3.90
C ALA A 109 3.61 -2.32 -3.95
N SER A 110 2.57 -1.82 -4.62
CA SER A 110 2.27 -0.39 -4.71
C SER A 110 1.73 0.18 -3.39
N ILE A 111 0.98 -0.61 -2.61
CA ILE A 111 0.64 -0.27 -1.22
C ILE A 111 1.90 -0.10 -0.39
N LEU A 112 2.80 -1.09 -0.43
CA LEU A 112 4.06 -1.02 0.32
C LEU A 112 4.94 0.16 -0.15
N TYR A 113 4.88 0.51 -1.44
CA TYR A 113 5.59 1.68 -1.98
C TYR A 113 5.04 3.00 -1.44
N GLY A 114 3.71 3.16 -1.36
CA GLY A 114 3.09 4.34 -0.74
C GLY A 114 3.44 4.47 0.75
N TYR A 115 3.37 3.36 1.48
CA TYR A 115 3.79 3.28 2.88
C TYR A 115 5.27 3.66 3.04
N PHE A 116 6.14 3.13 2.18
CA PHE A 116 7.57 3.45 2.12
C PHE A 116 7.82 4.94 1.89
N LEU A 117 7.17 5.54 0.89
CA LEU A 117 7.35 6.95 0.56
C LEU A 117 6.91 7.84 1.72
N LYS A 118 5.82 7.49 2.41
CA LYS A 118 5.37 8.21 3.59
C LYS A 118 6.40 8.15 4.72
N SER A 119 6.90 6.95 5.03
CA SER A 119 7.96 6.74 6.02
C SER A 119 9.24 7.53 5.69
N ALA A 120 9.70 7.44 4.44
CA ALA A 120 10.92 8.11 3.98
C ALA A 120 10.77 9.64 3.97
N SER A 121 9.60 10.15 3.53
CA SER A 121 9.31 11.58 3.48
C SER A 121 9.28 12.21 4.86
N LEU A 122 8.65 11.57 5.84
CA LEU A 122 8.61 12.08 7.22
C LEU A 122 9.98 12.03 7.87
N ARG A 123 10.72 10.95 7.67
CA ARG A 123 12.11 10.85 8.14
C ARG A 123 12.97 11.97 7.56
N HIS A 124 12.87 12.19 6.25
CA HIS A 124 13.57 13.26 5.55
C HIS A 124 13.22 14.64 6.11
N GLN A 125 11.93 14.93 6.28
CA GLN A 125 11.46 16.20 6.83
C GLN A 125 12.00 16.47 8.24
N LEU A 126 12.02 15.43 9.09
CA LEU A 126 12.58 15.55 10.45
C LEU A 126 14.09 15.82 10.41
N GLU A 127 14.84 15.09 9.58
CA GLU A 127 16.29 15.31 9.43
C GLU A 127 16.60 16.70 8.84
N CYS A 128 15.80 17.19 7.90
CA CYS A 128 15.90 18.57 7.39
C CYS A 128 15.62 19.60 8.48
N SER A 129 14.55 19.45 9.26
CA SER A 129 14.21 20.40 10.33
C SER A 129 15.32 20.52 11.38
N LEU A 130 16.03 19.43 11.67
CA LEU A 130 17.18 19.43 12.56
C LEU A 130 18.40 20.09 11.90
N ALA A 131 18.61 19.85 10.60
CA ALA A 131 19.75 20.37 9.84
C ALA A 131 19.67 21.88 9.57
N GLU A 132 18.47 22.44 9.43
CA GLU A 132 18.24 23.89 9.29
C GLU A 132 18.74 24.68 10.51
N HIS A 133 18.60 24.11 11.72
CA HIS A 133 19.20 24.67 12.93
C HIS A 133 20.75 24.67 12.92
N HIS A 134 21.36 23.88 12.04
CA HIS A 134 22.81 23.74 11.90
C HIS A 134 23.37 24.33 10.59
N GLY A 135 22.56 25.04 9.79
CA GLY A 135 23.01 25.73 8.56
C GLY A 135 23.41 24.81 7.40
N SER A 136 22.88 23.58 7.34
CA SER A 136 23.21 22.60 6.31
C SER A 136 22.18 22.58 5.16
N ILE A 137 22.63 22.26 3.94
CA ILE A 137 21.79 22.19 2.73
C ILE A 137 20.86 20.97 2.79
N THR A 138 19.56 21.19 2.67
CA THR A 138 18.54 20.14 2.58
C THR A 138 18.59 19.47 1.22
N LYS A 139 18.61 18.13 1.19
CA LYS A 139 18.63 17.35 -0.05
C LYS A 139 17.19 17.20 -0.59
N GLN A 140 17.04 16.93 -1.89
CA GLN A 140 15.74 16.49 -2.43
C GLN A 140 15.43 15.07 -1.93
N LEU A 141 14.14 14.74 -1.75
CA LEU A 141 13.70 13.44 -1.23
C LEU A 141 14.26 12.26 -2.04
N ARG A 142 14.32 12.40 -3.37
CA ARG A 142 14.93 11.42 -4.28
C ARG A 142 16.37 11.10 -3.90
N HIS A 143 17.21 12.13 -3.79
CA HIS A 143 18.62 11.95 -3.47
C HIS A 143 18.82 11.40 -2.06
N TYR A 144 17.92 11.78 -1.13
CA TYR A 144 17.89 11.22 0.22
C TYR A 144 17.62 9.71 0.21
N ILE A 145 16.57 9.26 -0.50
CA ILE A 145 16.20 7.85 -0.64
C ILE A 145 17.31 7.06 -1.36
N SER A 146 17.97 7.63 -2.37
CA SER A 146 19.09 6.97 -3.06
C SER A 146 20.29 6.68 -2.15
N GLY A 147 20.38 7.34 -0.99
CA GLY A 147 21.40 7.08 0.02
C GLY A 147 21.05 5.98 1.01
N PHE A 148 19.86 5.37 0.95
CA PHE A 148 19.46 4.32 1.87
C PHE A 148 20.22 3.02 1.61
N ASP A 149 20.69 2.40 2.69
CA ASP A 149 21.10 1.00 2.64
C ASP A 149 19.87 0.07 2.58
N PRO A 150 20.05 -1.22 2.20
CA PRO A 150 18.94 -2.18 2.12
C PRO A 150 18.14 -2.35 3.42
N LYS A 151 18.75 -2.18 4.59
CA LYS A 151 18.07 -2.33 5.88
C LYS A 151 17.13 -1.14 6.13
N ILE A 152 17.56 0.07 5.79
CA ILE A 152 16.71 1.27 5.91
C ILE A 152 15.55 1.19 4.92
N LEU A 153 15.80 0.75 3.68
CA LEU A 153 14.75 0.51 2.67
C LEU A 153 13.70 -0.47 3.21
N GLN A 154 14.14 -1.63 3.70
CA GLN A 154 13.25 -2.66 4.25
C GLN A 154 12.44 -2.12 5.44
N ARG A 155 13.08 -1.41 6.37
CA ARG A 155 12.39 -0.81 7.53
C ARG A 155 11.34 0.21 7.12
N CYS A 156 11.61 1.07 6.14
CA CYS A 156 10.64 2.05 5.67
C CYS A 156 9.47 1.42 4.92
N ALA A 157 9.69 0.31 4.21
CA ALA A 157 8.66 -0.39 3.45
C ALA A 157 7.81 -1.37 4.27
N LYS A 158 8.25 -1.74 5.49
CA LYS A 158 7.60 -2.73 6.33
C LYS A 158 6.52 -2.08 7.22
N PRO A 159 5.26 -2.56 7.18
CA PRO A 159 4.24 -2.20 8.18
C PRO A 159 4.72 -2.54 9.60
N ARG A 160 4.52 -1.64 10.57
CA ARG A 160 5.05 -1.81 11.94
C ARG A 160 4.23 -2.81 12.76
N SER A 161 2.94 -2.91 12.45
CA SER A 161 1.96 -3.72 13.16
C SER A 161 1.47 -4.90 12.33
N ARG A 162 1.09 -5.98 13.03
CA ARG A 162 0.42 -7.13 12.43
C ARG A 162 -0.93 -6.74 11.86
N GLU A 163 -1.63 -5.82 12.53
CA GLU A 163 -2.92 -5.29 12.09
C GLU A 163 -2.79 -4.60 10.71
N ALA A 164 -1.77 -3.75 10.52
CA ALA A 164 -1.52 -3.13 9.23
C ALA A 164 -1.17 -4.15 8.14
N LYS A 165 -0.34 -5.15 8.44
CA LYS A 165 -0.06 -6.26 7.51
C LYS A 165 -1.34 -7.00 7.11
N ASN A 166 -2.19 -7.35 8.08
CA ASN A 166 -3.46 -8.03 7.84
C ASN A 166 -4.41 -7.19 6.98
N LEU A 167 -4.43 -5.87 7.16
CA LEU A 167 -5.22 -4.95 6.33
C LEU A 167 -4.80 -4.97 4.86
N ILE A 168 -3.50 -5.02 4.56
CA ILE A 168 -2.99 -5.13 3.18
C ILE A 168 -3.47 -6.44 2.55
N GLU A 169 -3.36 -7.55 3.28
CA GLU A 169 -3.82 -8.87 2.81
C GLU A 169 -5.33 -8.90 2.58
N LYS A 170 -6.11 -8.37 3.53
CA LYS A 170 -7.57 -8.25 3.42
C LYS A 170 -8.00 -7.36 2.25
N GLN A 171 -7.33 -6.22 2.05
CA GLN A 171 -7.64 -5.32 0.93
C GLN A 171 -7.33 -5.99 -0.42
N SER A 172 -6.19 -6.67 -0.54
CA SER A 172 -5.85 -7.42 -1.76
C SER A 172 -6.84 -8.57 -2.00
N LEU A 173 -7.19 -9.33 -0.96
CA LEU A 173 -8.18 -10.41 -1.06
C LEU A 173 -9.59 -9.88 -1.42
N ALA A 174 -10.01 -8.74 -0.86
CA ALA A 174 -11.31 -8.14 -1.15
C ALA A 174 -11.39 -7.71 -2.62
N LEU A 175 -10.33 -7.11 -3.16
CA LEU A 175 -10.27 -6.61 -4.53
C LEU A 175 -10.13 -7.74 -5.57
N PHE A 176 -9.24 -8.70 -5.32
CA PHE A 176 -8.87 -9.74 -6.28
C PHE A 176 -9.53 -11.11 -6.03
N GLY A 177 -10.11 -11.35 -4.85
CA GLY A 177 -10.59 -12.68 -4.47
C GLY A 177 -9.45 -13.67 -4.20
N PRO A 178 -9.78 -14.95 -3.95
CA PRO A 178 -8.79 -15.98 -3.64
C PRO A 178 -7.83 -16.25 -4.81
N LYS A 179 -6.61 -16.70 -4.49
CA LYS A 179 -5.49 -16.88 -5.43
C LYS A 179 -5.68 -18.01 -6.46
N GLU A 180 -6.74 -18.80 -6.37
CA GLU A 180 -6.94 -20.01 -7.18
C GLU A 180 -7.45 -19.73 -8.60
N ASN A 181 -7.94 -18.51 -8.87
CA ASN A 181 -8.43 -18.14 -10.20
C ASN A 181 -7.34 -17.39 -10.98
N GLU A 182 -6.53 -18.12 -11.75
CA GLU A 182 -5.60 -17.57 -12.74
C GLU A 182 -6.33 -17.11 -14.01
N GLU A 183 -7.21 -16.13 -13.85
CA GLU A 183 -7.88 -15.48 -14.98
C GLU A 183 -7.04 -14.27 -15.42
N ASN A 184 -6.79 -14.19 -16.74
CA ASN A 184 -6.27 -12.98 -17.34
C ASN A 184 -7.39 -11.94 -17.47
N VAL A 185 -7.02 -10.69 -17.30
CA VAL A 185 -7.92 -9.55 -17.40
C VAL A 185 -7.35 -8.59 -18.42
N VAL A 186 -8.15 -8.26 -19.44
CA VAL A 186 -7.84 -7.17 -20.37
C VAL A 186 -8.17 -5.85 -19.68
N THR A 187 -7.26 -4.88 -19.67
CA THR A 187 -7.44 -3.59 -18.98
C THR A 187 -6.87 -2.43 -19.78
N SER A 188 -7.31 -1.21 -19.50
CA SER A 188 -6.74 0.02 -20.05
C SER A 188 -5.60 0.55 -19.17
N ILE A 189 -4.67 1.30 -19.77
CA ILE A 189 -3.60 1.99 -19.02
C ILE A 189 -4.20 2.91 -17.95
N SER A 190 -5.30 3.61 -18.27
CA SER A 190 -6.00 4.49 -17.34
C SER A 190 -6.56 3.74 -16.13
N SER A 191 -7.15 2.56 -16.33
CA SER A 191 -7.65 1.72 -15.23
C SER A 191 -6.50 1.18 -14.38
N LEU A 192 -5.40 0.79 -15.01
CA LEU A 192 -4.20 0.37 -14.27
C LEU A 192 -3.62 1.52 -13.45
N LYS A 193 -3.50 2.72 -14.03
CA LYS A 193 -3.02 3.92 -13.33
C LYS A 193 -3.92 4.26 -12.14
N ARG A 194 -5.25 4.28 -12.33
CA ARG A 194 -6.25 4.48 -11.26
C ARG A 194 -6.05 3.51 -10.10
N LEU A 195 -5.80 2.24 -10.41
CA LEU A 195 -5.61 1.19 -9.41
C LEU A 195 -4.27 1.34 -8.67
N LEU A 196 -3.21 1.71 -9.37
CA LEU A 196 -1.89 1.97 -8.79
C LEU A 196 -1.89 3.19 -7.87
N LEU A 197 -2.49 4.30 -8.31
CA LEU A 197 -2.60 5.50 -7.49
C LEU A 197 -3.41 5.25 -6.21
N GLU A 198 -4.48 4.45 -6.27
CA GLU A 198 -5.22 4.02 -5.08
C GLU A 198 -4.37 3.17 -4.15
N ALA A 199 -3.62 2.21 -4.69
CA ALA A 199 -2.73 1.37 -3.89
C ALA A 199 -1.71 2.24 -3.12
N VAL A 200 -1.06 3.18 -3.79
CA VAL A 200 -0.11 4.11 -3.16
C VAL A 200 -0.79 4.99 -2.11
N ALA A 201 -1.99 5.50 -2.39
CA ALA A 201 -2.79 6.27 -1.42
C ALA A 201 -3.19 5.43 -0.20
N PHE A 202 -3.61 4.17 -0.42
CA PHE A 202 -3.94 3.24 0.65
C PHE A 202 -2.73 2.99 1.55
N GLY A 203 -1.55 2.75 0.97
CA GLY A 203 -0.30 2.60 1.74
C GLY A 203 0.07 3.84 2.56
N THR A 204 -0.12 5.02 1.98
CA THR A 204 0.12 6.30 2.65
C THR A 204 -0.83 6.49 3.84
N PHE A 205 -2.12 6.26 3.64
CA PHE A 205 -3.13 6.37 4.71
C PHE A 205 -2.98 5.28 5.76
N LEU A 206 -2.53 4.09 5.38
CA LEU A 206 -2.23 3.01 6.31
C LEU A 206 -1.10 3.42 7.26
N TRP A 207 -0.04 4.06 6.75
CA TRP A 207 1.06 4.57 7.58
C TRP A 207 0.54 5.59 8.61
N ASP A 208 -0.27 6.56 8.17
CA ASP A 208 -0.86 7.60 9.03
C ASP A 208 -1.81 7.00 10.08
N THR A 209 -2.61 6.02 9.67
CA THR A 209 -3.58 5.35 10.53
C THR A 209 -2.90 4.50 11.59
N GLU A 210 -1.86 3.77 11.20
CA GLU A 210 -1.07 2.95 12.12
C GLU A 210 -0.39 3.82 13.18
N GLU A 211 0.23 4.93 12.79
CA GLU A 211 0.83 5.89 13.72
C GLU A 211 -0.21 6.46 14.70
N TYR A 212 -1.40 6.82 14.19
CA TYR A 212 -2.47 7.38 15.01
C TYR A 212 -3.05 6.37 16.01
N VAL A 213 -3.25 5.12 15.56
CA VAL A 213 -3.85 4.06 16.37
C VAL A 213 -2.87 3.49 17.39
N ASP A 214 -1.58 3.41 17.08
CA ASP A 214 -0.53 2.94 18.00
C ASP A 214 -0.47 3.77 19.29
N GLY A 215 -0.74 5.09 19.20
CA GLY A 215 -0.82 5.97 20.37
C GLY A 215 -2.02 5.71 21.30
N ALA A 216 -3.06 5.02 20.81
CA ALA A 216 -4.33 4.82 21.54
C ALA A 216 -4.61 3.35 21.89
N PHE A 217 -4.12 2.41 21.08
CA PHE A 217 -4.35 0.98 21.21
C PHE A 217 -3.03 0.21 21.12
N LYS A 218 -2.96 -0.93 21.82
CA LYS A 218 -1.78 -1.80 21.74
C LYS A 218 -1.80 -2.60 20.44
N LEU A 219 -1.09 -2.09 19.43
CA LEU A 219 -0.80 -2.83 18.21
C LEU A 219 0.21 -3.95 18.47
N MET A 220 0.09 -5.04 17.72
CA MET A 220 1.02 -6.17 17.84
C MET A 220 2.17 -5.95 16.88
N GLU A 221 3.40 -6.11 17.34
CA GLU A 221 4.57 -5.97 16.48
C GLU A 221 4.45 -6.92 15.28
N ASN A 222 4.77 -6.39 14.10
CA ASN A 222 4.94 -7.23 12.92
C ASN A 222 6.28 -7.96 13.02
N GLU A 223 6.31 -9.11 13.67
CA GLU A 223 7.52 -9.92 13.85
C GLU A 223 8.17 -10.25 12.49
N ASN A 224 9.51 -10.31 12.47
CA ASN A 224 10.24 -10.75 11.27
C ASN A 224 10.02 -12.25 11.08
N ALA A 225 9.78 -12.70 9.85
CA ALA A 225 9.88 -14.13 9.50
C ALA A 225 11.30 -14.71 9.75
N GLU A 226 12.28 -13.87 10.10
CA GLU A 226 13.66 -14.26 10.42
C GLU A 226 13.85 -14.69 11.89
N GLU A 227 12.84 -14.57 12.77
CA GLU A 227 12.92 -15.06 14.16
C GLU A 227 12.31 -16.47 14.35
N GLU A 228 11.53 -16.99 13.40
CA GLU A 228 11.03 -18.37 13.46
C GLU A 228 12.12 -19.41 13.10
N GLU A 229 13.15 -19.06 12.33
CA GLU A 229 14.21 -20.00 11.90
C GLU A 229 15.36 -20.11 12.92
N ASN A 230 15.53 -19.12 13.81
CA ASN A 230 16.55 -19.13 14.87
C ASN A 230 16.05 -19.65 16.23
N SER A 231 14.78 -20.06 16.35
CA SER A 231 14.26 -20.72 17.56
C SER A 231 14.26 -22.25 17.50
N SER A 232 14.70 -22.82 16.37
CA SER A 232 14.75 -24.27 16.11
C SER A 232 16.18 -24.84 15.99
N VAL A 233 17.17 -24.24 16.66
CA VAL A 233 18.51 -24.84 16.84
C VAL A 233 18.80 -25.06 18.31
#